data_AF-A0A495J710-F1
#
_entry.id   AF-A0A495J710-F1
#
_cell.length_a   1.000
_cell.length_b   1.000
_cell.length_c   1.000
_cell.angle_alpha   90.00
_cell.angle_beta   90.00
_cell.angle_gamma   90.00
#
_symmetry.space_group_name_H-M   'P 1'
#
loop_
_entity.id
_entity.type
_entity.pdbx_description
1 polymer ?
#
loop_
_entity_poly.entity_id
_entity_poly.type
_entity_poly.pdbx_seq_one_letter_code
_entity_poly.pdbx_strand_id
1 'polypeptide(L)'
;MKFLRFNFCHPVKGNVHLTLLSKDTPKSQHSVFDSQETNLIEVPIDHCEDGKWKIELDWEYENEFFMHKKEFEIKAHKKIY
;
A
#
# COMPACT_ATOMS: atom_id res chain seq x y z
N MET A 1 3.37 -10.56 11.06
CA MET A 1 2.51 -9.74 10.20
C MET A 1 3.38 -8.75 9.46
N LYS A 2 3.22 -8.63 8.13
CA LYS A 2 3.96 -7.66 7.32
C LYS A 2 3.07 -6.46 6.95
N PHE A 3 3.60 -5.25 7.12
CA PHE A 3 2.92 -4.01 6.79
C PHE A 3 3.83 -3.09 5.99
N LEU A 4 3.26 -2.35 5.04
CA LEU A 4 3.88 -1.15 4.50
C LEU A 4 3.49 0.02 5.38
N ARG A 5 4.49 0.79 5.81
CA ARG A 5 4.30 1.98 6.63
C ARG A 5 4.60 3.21 5.81
N PHE A 6 3.66 4.16 5.81
CA PHE A 6 3.87 5.47 5.22
C PHE A 6 3.66 6.52 6.29
N ASN A 7 4.61 7.44 6.39
CA ASN A 7 4.57 8.56 7.30
C ASN A 7 4.25 9.82 6.51
N PHE A 8 3.15 10.47 6.86
CA PHE A 8 2.72 11.73 6.29
C PHE A 8 3.14 12.88 7.21
N CYS A 9 3.19 14.10 6.67
CA CYS A 9 3.47 15.30 7.47
C CYS A 9 2.21 15.84 8.18
N HIS A 10 1.03 15.32 7.85
CA HIS A 10 -0.26 15.74 8.37
C HIS A 10 -1.26 14.57 8.35
N PRO A 11 -2.35 14.64 9.13
CA PRO A 11 -3.44 13.68 9.06
C PRO A 11 -4.09 13.69 7.68
N VAL A 12 -4.21 12.51 7.07
CA VAL A 12 -4.75 12.34 5.72
C VAL A 12 -5.69 11.16 5.70
N LYS A 13 -6.74 11.30 4.89
CA LYS A 13 -7.64 10.22 4.55
C LYS A 13 -7.62 10.03 3.04
N GLY A 14 -7.52 8.78 2.62
CA GLY A 14 -7.35 8.46 1.21
C GLY A 14 -7.63 7.02 0.88
N ASN A 15 -7.23 6.63 -0.32
CA ASN A 15 -7.37 5.29 -0.83
C ASN A 15 -6.00 4.67 -1.11
N VAL A 16 -5.89 3.40 -0.80
CA VAL A 16 -4.77 2.53 -1.18
C VAL A 16 -5.25 1.59 -2.27
N HIS A 17 -4.53 1.58 -3.38
CA HIS A 17 -4.67 0.62 -4.46
C HIS A 17 -3.40 -0.22 -4.55
N LEU A 18 -3.52 -1.52 -4.30
CA LEU A 18 -2.46 -2.50 -4.48
C LEU A 18 -2.73 -3.30 -5.74
N THR A 19 -1.81 -3.32 -6.68
CA THR A 19 -1.92 -4.07 -7.94
C THR A 19 -0.76 -5.04 -8.08
N LEU A 20 -1.05 -6.32 -8.26
CA LEU A 20 -0.05 -7.35 -8.58
C LEU A 20 0.34 -7.22 -10.06
N LEU A 21 1.64 -7.00 -10.32
CA LEU A 21 2.22 -6.87 -11.65
C LEU A 21 2.79 -8.19 -12.19
N SER A 22 2.96 -9.20 -11.32
CA SER A 22 3.71 -10.42 -11.64
C SER A 22 2.93 -11.54 -12.33
N LYS A 23 1.61 -11.44 -12.52
CA LYS A 23 0.80 -12.55 -13.05
C LYS A 23 -0.11 -12.14 -14.21
N ASP A 24 -0.38 -13.11 -15.08
CA ASP A 24 -1.38 -13.06 -16.16
C ASP A 24 -2.79 -12.69 -15.67
N THR A 25 -3.09 -12.96 -14.40
CA THR A 25 -4.34 -12.54 -13.77
C THR A 25 -4.10 -11.27 -12.94
N PRO A 26 -4.70 -10.13 -13.32
CA PRO A 26 -4.57 -8.90 -12.54
C PRO A 26 -5.29 -9.09 -11.21
N LYS A 27 -4.52 -9.07 -10.12
CA LYS A 27 -5.08 -8.95 -8.77
C LYS A 27 -4.90 -7.52 -8.32
N SER A 28 -6.01 -6.86 -8.02
CA SER A 28 -6.01 -5.56 -7.37
C SER A 28 -6.74 -5.65 -6.03
N GLN A 29 -6.24 -4.94 -5.04
CA GLN A 29 -6.89 -4.73 -3.76
C GLN A 29 -7.04 -3.23 -3.57
N HIS A 30 -8.22 -2.81 -3.15
CA HIS A 30 -8.52 -1.44 -2.81
C HIS A 30 -8.95 -1.37 -1.36
N SER A 31 -8.48 -0.36 -0.65
CA SER A 31 -8.82 -0.13 0.75
C SER A 31 -8.72 1.35 1.06
N VAL A 32 -9.56 1.84 1.96
CA VAL A 32 -9.44 3.21 2.47
C VAL A 32 -8.49 3.24 3.65
N PHE A 33 -7.74 4.33 3.80
CA PHE A 33 -6.89 4.57 4.95
C PHE A 33 -7.21 5.91 5.58
N ASP A 34 -6.97 6.00 6.88
CA ASP A 34 -7.07 7.21 7.69
C ASP A 34 -5.87 7.22 8.63
N SER A 35 -4.97 8.19 8.46
CA SER A 35 -3.75 8.28 9.27
C SER A 35 -4.01 8.83 10.68
N GLN A 36 -5.21 9.34 10.93
CA GLN A 36 -5.65 9.91 12.21
C GLN A 36 -4.61 10.89 12.77
N GLU A 37 -4.58 11.09 14.08
CA GLU A 37 -3.58 11.96 14.74
C GLU A 37 -2.15 11.41 14.68
N THR A 38 -1.96 10.16 14.24
CA THR A 38 -0.64 9.51 14.24
C THR A 38 0.21 9.82 13.01
N ASN A 39 -0.39 10.43 11.98
CA ASN A 39 0.23 10.70 10.67
C ASN A 39 0.81 9.45 9.98
N LEU A 40 0.55 8.26 10.50
CA LEU A 40 1.15 7.02 10.07
C LEU A 40 0.04 6.09 9.59
N ILE A 41 0.24 5.50 8.41
CA ILE A 41 -0.65 4.46 7.89
C ILE A 41 0.08 3.13 7.88
N GLU A 42 -0.63 2.07 8.25
CA GLU A 42 -0.16 0.70 8.17
C GLU A 42 -1.02 -0.06 7.17
N VAL A 43 -0.46 -0.36 6.01
CA VAL A 43 -1.14 -1.14 4.98
C VAL A 43 -0.74 -2.60 5.15
N PRO A 44 -1.65 -3.51 5.55
CA PRO A 44 -1.33 -4.92 5.69
C PRO A 44 -1.04 -5.55 4.32
N ILE A 45 0.13 -6.17 4.19
CA ILE A 45 0.54 -6.91 2.98
C ILE A 45 0.65 -8.41 3.25
N ASP A 46 0.11 -8.88 4.37
CA ASP A 46 0.15 -10.29 4.77
C ASP A 46 -0.68 -11.18 3.84
N HIS A 47 -1.76 -10.62 3.28
CA HIS A 47 -2.62 -11.28 2.29
C HIS A 47 -2.07 -11.21 0.85
N CYS A 48 -0.96 -10.49 0.64
CA CYS A 48 -0.35 -10.37 -0.68
C CYS A 48 0.54 -11.58 -0.96
N GLU A 49 0.32 -12.21 -2.11
CA GLU A 49 1.18 -13.28 -2.62
C GLU A 49 2.56 -12.76 -3.03
N ASP A 50 3.49 -13.69 -3.22
CA ASP A 50 4.81 -13.35 -3.73
C ASP A 50 4.75 -12.79 -5.16
N GLY A 51 5.63 -11.81 -5.42
CA GLY A 51 5.72 -11.14 -6.71
C GLY A 51 5.91 -9.64 -6.60
N LYS A 52 5.92 -8.98 -7.75
CA LYS A 52 5.99 -7.53 -7.91
C LYS A 52 4.60 -6.94 -7.74
N TRP A 53 4.51 -6.00 -6.84
CA TRP A 53 3.31 -5.24 -6.52
C TRP A 53 3.57 -3.76 -6.76
N LYS A 54 2.51 -3.06 -7.14
CA LYS A 54 2.45 -1.61 -7.21
C LYS A 54 1.46 -1.13 -6.17
N ILE A 55 1.87 -0.19 -5.33
CA ILE A 55 0.98 0.55 -4.44
C ILE A 55 0.76 1.95 -5.00
N GLU A 56 -0.49 2.38 -5.03
CA GLU A 56 -0.91 3.73 -5.36
C GLU A 56 -1.72 4.24 -4.17
N LEU A 57 -1.28 5.36 -3.62
CA LEU A 57 -1.98 6.08 -2.57
C LEU A 57 -2.54 7.34 -3.21
N ASP A 58 -3.84 7.57 -3.09
CA ASP A 58 -4.47 8.82 -3.46
C ASP A 58 -5.18 9.41 -2.24
N TRP A 59 -5.01 10.71 -2.03
CA TRP A 59 -5.65 11.40 -0.92
C TRP A 59 -5.95 12.84 -1.32
N GLU A 60 -6.95 13.42 -0.67
CA GLU A 60 -7.32 14.82 -0.81
C GLU A 60 -6.90 15.56 0.46
N TYR A 61 -6.25 16.70 0.30
CA TYR A 61 -5.87 17.59 1.39
C TYR A 61 -5.98 19.03 0.93
N GLU A 62 -6.69 19.88 1.69
CA GLU A 62 -6.93 21.30 1.37
C GLU A 62 -7.54 21.56 -0.04
N ASN A 63 -8.41 20.67 -0.52
CA ASN A 63 -8.99 20.66 -1.89
C ASN A 63 -7.97 20.38 -2.99
N GLU A 64 -6.77 19.91 -2.66
CA GLU A 64 -5.79 19.41 -3.62
C GLU A 64 -5.73 17.88 -3.60
N PHE A 65 -5.62 17.30 -4.79
CA PHE A 65 -5.48 15.86 -4.95
C PHE A 65 -4.00 15.48 -5.05
N PHE A 66 -3.57 14.60 -4.16
CA PHE A 66 -2.23 14.05 -4.14
C PHE A 66 -2.26 12.57 -4.50
N MET A 67 -1.20 12.13 -5.17
CA MET A 67 -1.03 10.74 -5.56
C MET A 67 0.42 10.32 -5.41
N HIS A 68 0.63 9.21 -4.70
CA HIS A 68 1.94 8.57 -4.56
C HIS A 68 1.90 7.16 -5.13
N LYS A 69 2.85 6.83 -6.00
CA LYS A 69 2.96 5.48 -6.59
C LYS A 69 4.32 4.90 -6.28
N LYS A 70 4.35 3.63 -5.89
CA LYS A 70 5.59 2.91 -5.63
C LYS A 70 5.46 1.45 -6.03
N GLU A 71 6.50 0.92 -6.66
CA GLU A 71 6.61 -0.50 -6.97
C GLU A 71 7.51 -1.17 -5.94
N PHE A 72 7.16 -2.38 -5.55
CA PHE A 72 7.91 -3.18 -4.58
C PHE A 72 7.72 -4.67 -4.87
N GLU A 73 8.64 -5.50 -4.37
CA GLU A 73 8.60 -6.94 -4.59
C GLU A 73 8.47 -7.67 -3.26
N ILE A 74 7.41 -8.46 -3.10
CA ILE A 74 7.23 -9.35 -1.97
C ILE A 74 7.92 -10.66 -2.32
N LYS A 75 9.07 -10.92 -1.70
CA LYS A 75 9.71 -12.24 -1.71
C LYS A 75 9.22 -13.03 -0.51
N ALA A 76 8.60 -14.18 -0.75
CA ALA A 76 8.43 -15.15 0.32
C ALA A 76 9.84 -15.54 0.82
N HIS A 77 10.13 -15.28 2.09
CA HIS A 77 11.31 -15.86 2.72
C HIS A 77 11.09 -17.38 2.69
N LYS A 78 11.75 -18.06 1.77
CA LYS A 78 11.89 -19.52 1.81
C LYS A 78 12.48 -19.82 3.18
N LYS A 79 11.69 -20.41 4.10
CA LYS A 79 12.26 -21.04 5.30
C LYS A 79 13.21 -22.10 4.75
N ILE A 80 14.50 -21.84 4.89
CA ILE A 80 15.53 -22.85 4.69
C ILE A 80 15.39 -23.75 5.91
N TYR A 81 15.07 -25.03 5.66
CA TYR A 81 14.83 -26.06 6.66
C TYR A 81 16.00 -26.22 7.64
#